data_AF-A0A7Y3DN24-F1
#
_entry.id   AF-A0A7Y3DN24-F1
#
_cell.length_a   1.000
_cell.length_b   1.000
_cell.length_c   1.000
_cell.angle_alpha   90.00
_cell.angle_beta   90.00
_cell.angle_gamma   90.00
#
_symmetry.space_group_name_H-M   'P 1'
#
loop_
_entity.id
_entity.type
_entity.pdbx_description
1 polymer ?
#
loop_
_entity_poly.entity_id
_entity_poly.type
_entity_poly.pdbx_seq_one_letter_code
_entity_poly.pdbx_strand_id
1 'polypeptide(L)'
;MSNMESRIKELAAHTFGTWSRQNAWIAPTLITDAEGVYFYDAKGKSYLDFSSQLMCSNLGHKNKAIIEAIVKQAEKLPYIAPGFTTEIAVEAVEALRSIMPKGLDKFFFSTSGTEANDGALVMVRQSKAPAYKVISRYHSFHGATPTGMAFTGDPRRWPVESVRYTVDGVLFAPDAYCYRCPFALEYPGCQIQCARYLDYMIKEEGNIAAMIVEPIVGTNGRIVPPPEYFPMVRKICDENGVLLIADEVMTGWFRTGHAFAMDIWDVQPDIMTTAKGATSAYTPLGITVANKGVADFFEDNFFCHGHTYAYHAMALSPVPTAIAEYRRIMESGLPQKVSQHLKNRLYELADKHPCIGDVRGLG
;
A
#
# COMPACT_ATOMS: atom_id res chain seq x y z
N MET A 1 -15.34 35.43 -16.12
CA MET A 1 -15.03 34.09 -15.57
C MET A 1 -14.84 33.18 -16.76
N SER A 2 -13.67 32.55 -16.89
CA SER A 2 -13.37 31.72 -18.08
C SER A 2 -14.37 30.56 -18.15
N ASN A 3 -14.71 30.10 -19.36
CA ASN A 3 -15.62 28.96 -19.57
C ASN A 3 -15.28 27.75 -18.66
N MET A 4 -13.99 27.53 -18.38
CA MET A 4 -13.53 26.43 -17.54
C MET A 4 -13.86 26.59 -16.04
N GLU A 5 -13.76 27.80 -15.47
CA GLU A 5 -14.09 28.02 -14.04
C GLU A 5 -15.55 27.69 -13.74
N SER A 6 -16.46 28.05 -14.64
CA SER A 6 -17.88 27.69 -14.52
C SER A 6 -18.08 26.18 -14.57
N ARG A 7 -17.39 25.51 -15.50
CA ARG A 7 -17.46 24.05 -15.65
C ARG A 7 -16.88 23.29 -14.47
N ILE A 8 -15.86 23.82 -13.80
CA ILE A 8 -15.29 23.24 -12.57
C ILE A 8 -16.29 23.30 -11.41
N LYS A 9 -17.00 24.43 -11.27
CA LYS A 9 -18.08 24.54 -10.27
C LYS A 9 -19.23 23.60 -10.60
N GLU A 10 -19.58 23.47 -11.87
CA GLU A 10 -20.57 22.51 -12.33
C GLU A 10 -20.17 21.07 -12.03
N LEU A 11 -18.91 20.69 -12.30
CA LEU A 11 -18.35 19.40 -11.91
C LEU A 11 -18.48 19.18 -10.39
N ALA A 12 -18.09 20.16 -9.59
CA ALA A 12 -18.12 20.06 -8.14
C ALA A 12 -19.56 19.92 -7.60
N ALA A 13 -20.54 20.60 -8.21
CA ALA A 13 -21.95 20.46 -7.87
C ALA A 13 -22.52 19.07 -8.19
N HIS A 14 -21.90 18.34 -9.13
CA HIS A 14 -22.36 17.04 -9.61
C HIS A 14 -21.42 15.87 -9.24
N THR A 15 -20.44 16.09 -8.35
CA THR A 15 -19.49 15.06 -7.90
C THR A 15 -19.24 15.13 -6.40
N PHE A 16 -18.90 14.00 -5.80
CA PHE A 16 -18.47 13.96 -4.41
C PHE A 16 -16.97 14.29 -4.31
N GLY A 17 -16.63 15.24 -3.45
CA GLY A 17 -15.26 15.44 -2.99
C GLY A 17 -14.84 14.32 -2.05
N THR A 18 -13.75 13.64 -2.35
CA THR A 18 -13.21 12.56 -1.51
C THR A 18 -12.57 13.11 -0.25
N TRP A 19 -12.79 12.47 0.91
CA TRP A 19 -12.22 12.88 2.20
C TRP A 19 -12.47 14.36 2.56
N SER A 20 -13.61 14.89 2.14
CA SER A 20 -13.96 16.29 2.31
C SER A 20 -15.41 16.48 2.71
N ARG A 21 -15.70 17.62 3.34
CA ARG A 21 -17.08 18.10 3.46
C ARG A 21 -17.51 18.60 2.09
N GLN A 22 -18.72 18.25 1.66
CA GLN A 22 -19.17 18.54 0.29
C GLN A 22 -19.31 20.05 0.04
N ASN A 23 -19.61 20.85 1.07
CA ASN A 23 -19.57 22.32 0.98
C ASN A 23 -18.15 22.91 0.94
N ALA A 24 -17.09 22.11 1.07
CA ALA A 24 -15.72 22.51 0.78
C ALA A 24 -15.28 22.08 -0.64
N TRP A 25 -16.02 21.18 -1.28
CA TRP A 25 -15.84 20.77 -2.68
C TRP A 25 -16.65 21.68 -3.61
N ILE A 26 -16.25 22.95 -3.74
CA ILE A 26 -16.99 23.96 -4.53
C ILE A 26 -16.28 24.29 -5.85
N ALA A 27 -14.97 24.40 -5.83
CA ALA A 27 -14.17 24.79 -6.99
C ALA A 27 -12.76 24.19 -6.85
N PRO A 28 -12.59 22.88 -7.09
CA PRO A 28 -11.29 22.24 -7.00
C PRO A 28 -10.28 22.87 -7.96
N THR A 29 -9.01 22.88 -7.57
CA THR A 29 -7.94 23.42 -8.42
C THR A 29 -7.78 22.56 -9.66
N LEU A 30 -7.91 23.16 -10.84
CA LEU A 30 -7.65 22.48 -12.10
C LEU A 30 -6.14 22.36 -12.33
N ILE A 31 -5.67 21.12 -12.34
CA ILE A 31 -4.32 20.75 -12.79
C ILE A 31 -4.39 20.47 -14.29
N THR A 32 -3.52 21.12 -15.07
CA THR A 32 -3.55 21.03 -16.53
C THR A 32 -2.40 20.23 -17.10
N ASP A 33 -1.29 20.12 -16.37
CA ASP A 33 -0.13 19.35 -16.83
C ASP A 33 0.73 18.86 -15.65
N ALA A 34 1.58 17.88 -15.91
CA ALA A 34 2.60 17.40 -14.98
C ALA A 34 3.78 16.77 -15.72
N GLU A 35 5.00 16.96 -15.22
CA GLU A 35 6.23 16.41 -15.80
C GLU A 35 7.29 16.16 -14.73
N GLY A 36 7.87 14.96 -14.73
CA GLY A 36 8.83 14.55 -13.71
C GLY A 36 8.22 14.65 -12.31
N VAL A 37 8.78 15.52 -11.48
CA VAL A 37 8.35 15.77 -10.09
C VAL A 37 7.49 17.03 -9.93
N TYR A 38 7.08 17.66 -11.03
CA TYR A 38 6.26 18.87 -11.02
C TYR A 38 4.87 18.64 -11.59
N PHE A 39 3.90 19.39 -11.08
CA PHE A 39 2.59 19.57 -11.71
C PHE A 39 2.20 21.05 -11.76
N TYR A 40 1.28 21.39 -12.67
CA TYR A 40 0.97 22.77 -13.04
C TYR A 40 -0.54 23.01 -13.01
N ASP A 41 -0.96 24.08 -12.34
CA ASP A 41 -2.36 24.50 -12.38
C ASP A 41 -2.69 25.32 -13.64
N ALA A 42 -3.97 25.55 -13.89
CA ALA A 42 -4.45 26.33 -15.03
C ALA A 42 -3.99 27.81 -15.04
N LYS A 43 -3.40 28.31 -13.95
CA LYS A 43 -2.81 29.66 -13.84
C LYS A 43 -1.30 29.65 -14.14
N GLY A 44 -0.74 28.50 -14.49
CA GLY A 44 0.68 28.31 -14.75
C GLY A 44 1.53 28.18 -13.48
N LYS A 45 0.92 28.05 -12.30
CA LYS A 45 1.68 27.83 -11.05
C LYS A 45 2.21 26.40 -11.04
N SER A 46 3.51 26.26 -10.86
CA SER A 46 4.17 24.97 -10.66
C SER A 46 4.19 24.57 -9.20
N TYR A 47 4.12 23.26 -8.98
CA TYR A 47 4.16 22.62 -7.67
C TYR A 47 5.20 21.51 -7.71
N LEU A 48 6.21 21.59 -6.84
CA LEU A 48 7.12 20.47 -6.60
C LEU A 48 6.43 19.44 -5.72
N ASP A 49 6.26 18.24 -6.24
CA ASP A 49 5.58 17.14 -5.56
C ASP A 49 6.53 16.34 -4.67
N PHE A 50 6.61 16.73 -3.39
CA PHE A 50 7.38 16.01 -2.38
C PHE A 50 6.74 14.70 -1.90
N SER A 51 5.52 14.37 -2.35
CA SER A 51 4.76 13.21 -1.88
C SER A 51 4.59 12.12 -2.95
N SER A 52 5.02 12.37 -4.19
CA SER A 52 4.66 11.53 -5.34
C SER A 52 3.14 11.31 -5.37
N GLN A 53 2.39 12.40 -5.19
CA GLN A 53 0.94 12.46 -4.96
C GLN A 53 0.56 11.71 -3.67
N LEU A 54 -0.17 10.60 -3.78
CA LEU A 54 -0.53 9.76 -2.63
C LEU A 54 0.50 8.62 -2.45
N MET A 55 1.79 8.92 -2.62
CA MET A 55 2.91 7.98 -2.68
C MET A 55 2.71 6.90 -3.74
N CYS A 56 2.34 7.32 -4.95
CA CYS A 56 2.02 6.43 -6.04
C CYS A 56 2.69 6.78 -7.37
N SER A 57 3.03 8.05 -7.61
CA SER A 57 3.77 8.51 -8.80
C SER A 57 5.29 8.31 -8.64
N ASN A 58 5.72 7.08 -8.36
CA ASN A 58 7.12 6.77 -8.01
C ASN A 58 8.11 7.02 -9.18
N LEU A 59 7.70 6.80 -10.42
CA LEU A 59 8.49 7.07 -11.64
C LEU A 59 8.29 8.49 -12.20
N GLY A 60 7.55 9.33 -11.47
CA GLY A 60 7.19 10.67 -11.90
C GLY A 60 6.17 10.69 -13.06
N HIS A 61 5.83 11.91 -13.48
CA HIS A 61 4.88 12.15 -14.55
C HIS A 61 5.54 12.11 -15.93
N LYS A 62 4.78 11.70 -16.95
CA LYS A 62 5.18 11.59 -18.37
C LYS A 62 6.39 10.67 -18.64
N ASN A 63 6.54 9.58 -17.87
CA ASN A 63 7.46 8.51 -18.23
C ASN A 63 7.01 7.88 -19.55
N LYS A 64 7.78 8.16 -20.61
CA LYS A 64 7.46 7.78 -22.00
C LYS A 64 7.34 6.27 -22.18
N ALA A 65 8.21 5.48 -21.54
CA ALA A 65 8.18 4.02 -21.66
C ALA A 65 6.86 3.43 -21.13
N ILE A 66 6.36 3.96 -20.00
CA ILE A 66 5.08 3.54 -19.42
C ILE A 66 3.91 3.92 -20.33
N ILE A 67 3.91 5.16 -20.85
CA ILE A 67 2.85 5.62 -21.77
C ILE A 67 2.81 4.74 -23.02
N GLU A 68 3.96 4.44 -23.62
CA GLU A 68 4.05 3.59 -24.82
C GLU A 68 3.54 2.17 -24.56
N ALA A 69 3.85 1.58 -23.40
CA ALA A 69 3.33 0.28 -23.01
C ALA A 69 1.79 0.26 -22.93
N ILE A 70 1.20 1.32 -22.34
CA ILE A 70 -0.25 1.49 -22.23
C ILE A 70 -0.89 1.67 -23.61
N VAL A 71 -0.34 2.54 -24.46
CA VAL A 71 -0.87 2.81 -25.80
C VAL A 71 -0.85 1.54 -26.64
N LYS A 72 0.27 0.81 -26.64
CA LYS A 72 0.41 -0.45 -27.37
C LYS A 72 -0.62 -1.49 -26.91
N GLN A 73 -0.88 -1.59 -25.61
CA GLN A 73 -1.90 -2.50 -25.09
C GLN A 73 -3.32 -2.05 -25.49
N ALA A 74 -3.60 -0.75 -25.48
CA ALA A 74 -4.91 -0.21 -25.90
C ALA A 74 -5.20 -0.51 -27.37
N GLU A 75 -4.20 -0.38 -28.24
CA GLU A 75 -4.35 -0.70 -29.66
C GLU A 75 -4.52 -2.20 -29.91
N LYS A 76 -3.85 -3.05 -29.10
CA LYS A 76 -3.91 -4.51 -29.23
C LYS A 76 -5.19 -5.11 -28.66
N LEU A 77 -5.44 -4.91 -27.37
CA LEU A 77 -6.57 -5.48 -26.65
C LEU A 77 -6.78 -4.74 -25.31
N PRO A 78 -7.74 -3.80 -25.22
CA PRO A 78 -7.99 -3.08 -23.97
C PRO A 78 -8.49 -3.98 -22.84
N TYR A 79 -9.41 -4.89 -23.15
CA TYR A 79 -10.14 -5.69 -22.16
C TYR A 79 -10.64 -7.01 -22.75
N ILE A 80 -10.65 -8.04 -21.91
CA ILE A 80 -11.37 -9.31 -22.11
C ILE A 80 -11.86 -9.80 -20.75
N ALA A 81 -12.97 -10.53 -20.72
CA ALA A 81 -13.60 -10.97 -19.48
C ALA A 81 -12.70 -11.92 -18.65
N PRO A 82 -12.74 -11.81 -17.31
CA PRO A 82 -12.11 -12.78 -16.40
C PRO A 82 -12.65 -14.19 -16.67
N GLY A 83 -11.74 -15.12 -16.97
CA GLY A 83 -12.04 -16.45 -17.50
C GLY A 83 -11.23 -16.76 -18.77
N PHE A 84 -10.83 -15.71 -19.48
CA PHE A 84 -9.79 -15.74 -20.51
C PHE A 84 -8.48 -15.15 -19.95
N THR A 85 -7.38 -15.43 -20.64
CA THR A 85 -6.07 -14.85 -20.32
C THR A 85 -5.56 -13.98 -21.47
N THR A 86 -4.50 -13.21 -21.23
CA THR A 86 -3.84 -12.35 -22.21
C THR A 86 -2.32 -12.50 -22.12
N GLU A 87 -1.60 -12.23 -23.21
CA GLU A 87 -0.13 -12.22 -23.20
C GLU A 87 0.42 -11.28 -22.12
N ILE A 88 -0.17 -10.10 -21.96
CA ILE A 88 0.29 -9.14 -20.96
C ILE A 88 0.08 -9.62 -19.52
N ALA A 89 -0.91 -10.48 -19.27
CA ALA A 89 -1.05 -11.11 -17.96
C ALA A 89 0.09 -12.11 -17.68
N VAL A 90 0.54 -12.85 -18.71
CA VAL A 90 1.71 -13.73 -18.60
C VAL A 90 2.96 -12.90 -18.32
N GLU A 91 3.22 -11.88 -19.14
CA GLU A 91 4.38 -10.99 -19.00
C GLU A 91 4.41 -10.28 -17.63
N ALA A 92 3.25 -9.81 -17.14
CA ALA A 92 3.14 -9.18 -15.83
C ALA A 92 3.51 -10.15 -14.70
N VAL A 93 3.00 -11.39 -14.73
CA VAL A 93 3.34 -12.41 -13.73
C VAL A 93 4.82 -12.77 -13.79
N GLU A 94 5.39 -12.96 -14.98
CA GLU A 94 6.83 -13.23 -15.15
C GLU A 94 7.70 -12.09 -14.59
N ALA A 95 7.34 -10.85 -14.89
CA ALA A 95 8.05 -9.68 -14.38
C ALA A 95 7.93 -9.57 -12.84
N LEU A 96 6.73 -9.77 -12.28
CA LEU A 96 6.48 -9.74 -10.85
C LEU A 96 7.30 -10.80 -10.10
N ARG A 97 7.33 -12.03 -10.60
CA ARG A 97 8.12 -13.12 -9.99
C ARG A 97 9.62 -12.80 -9.90
N SER A 98 10.11 -11.85 -10.70
CA SER A 98 11.51 -11.41 -10.65
C SER A 98 11.83 -10.41 -9.53
N ILE A 99 10.82 -9.83 -8.86
CA ILE A 99 10.99 -8.87 -7.76
C ILE A 99 10.24 -9.24 -6.48
N MET A 100 9.31 -10.19 -6.54
CA MET A 100 8.56 -10.63 -5.36
C MET A 100 9.46 -11.37 -4.37
N PRO A 101 9.19 -11.27 -3.05
CA PRO A 101 9.86 -12.09 -2.07
C PRO A 101 9.68 -13.58 -2.39
N LYS A 102 10.71 -14.37 -2.06
CA LYS A 102 10.71 -15.80 -2.35
C LYS A 102 9.48 -16.48 -1.71
N GLY A 103 8.77 -17.28 -2.49
CA GLY A 103 7.62 -18.07 -2.03
C GLY A 103 6.26 -17.38 -2.19
N LEU A 104 6.20 -16.10 -2.55
CA LEU A 104 4.97 -15.40 -2.94
C LEU A 104 4.79 -15.46 -4.46
N ASP A 105 3.93 -16.36 -4.95
CA ASP A 105 3.81 -16.64 -6.39
C ASP A 105 2.38 -16.85 -6.92
N LYS A 106 1.36 -16.87 -6.06
CA LYS A 106 -0.04 -16.97 -6.49
C LYS A 106 -0.70 -15.58 -6.46
N PHE A 107 -0.79 -14.96 -7.64
CA PHE A 107 -1.30 -13.60 -7.80
C PHE A 107 -2.81 -13.55 -8.07
N PHE A 108 -3.45 -12.54 -7.52
CA PHE A 108 -4.78 -12.06 -7.91
C PHE A 108 -4.70 -10.56 -8.18
N PHE A 109 -5.23 -10.12 -9.31
CA PHE A 109 -5.18 -8.72 -9.73
C PHE A 109 -6.55 -8.07 -9.63
N SER A 110 -6.60 -6.94 -8.93
CA SER A 110 -7.76 -6.06 -8.74
C SER A 110 -7.43 -4.65 -9.25
N THR A 111 -8.26 -3.64 -8.96
CA THR A 111 -8.06 -2.27 -9.47
C THR A 111 -7.53 -1.28 -8.45
N SER A 112 -7.37 -1.69 -7.19
CA SER A 112 -6.89 -0.82 -6.12
C SER A 112 -6.31 -1.58 -4.93
N GLY A 113 -5.53 -0.87 -4.09
CA GLY A 113 -5.01 -1.44 -2.85
C GLY A 113 -6.09 -1.85 -1.85
N THR A 114 -7.24 -1.16 -1.84
CA THR A 114 -8.36 -1.54 -0.96
C THR A 114 -8.98 -2.87 -1.41
N GLU A 115 -9.13 -3.09 -2.72
CA GLU A 115 -9.62 -4.37 -3.24
C GLU A 115 -8.59 -5.49 -3.07
N ALA A 116 -7.29 -5.17 -3.10
CA ALA A 116 -6.26 -6.15 -2.77
C ALA A 116 -6.37 -6.62 -1.30
N ASN A 117 -6.69 -5.71 -0.38
CA ASN A 117 -6.95 -6.05 1.02
C ASN A 117 -8.27 -6.83 1.21
N ASP A 118 -9.31 -6.55 0.41
CA ASP A 118 -10.53 -7.37 0.38
C ASP A 118 -10.22 -8.82 -0.06
N GLY A 119 -9.41 -8.99 -1.11
CA GLY A 119 -8.95 -10.30 -1.57
C GLY A 119 -8.14 -11.05 -0.50
N ALA A 120 -7.24 -10.35 0.20
CA ALA A 120 -6.47 -10.92 1.30
C ALA A 120 -7.38 -11.40 2.45
N LEU A 121 -8.42 -10.63 2.83
CA LEU A 121 -9.36 -11.03 3.87
C LEU A 121 -10.13 -12.31 3.48
N VAL A 122 -10.58 -12.41 2.23
CA VAL A 122 -11.25 -13.63 1.74
C VAL A 122 -10.31 -14.83 1.83
N MET A 123 -9.07 -14.68 1.36
CA MET A 123 -8.05 -15.73 1.44
C MET A 123 -7.83 -16.21 2.89
N VAL A 124 -7.68 -15.27 3.83
CA VAL A 124 -7.49 -15.56 5.26
C VAL A 124 -8.69 -16.30 5.83
N ARG A 125 -9.91 -15.75 5.66
CA ARG A 125 -11.11 -16.32 6.31
C ARG A 125 -11.50 -17.68 5.77
N GLN A 126 -11.32 -17.91 4.47
CA GLN A 126 -11.60 -19.23 3.89
C GLN A 126 -10.55 -20.26 4.34
N SER A 127 -9.26 -19.94 4.25
CA SER A 127 -8.18 -20.90 4.56
C SER A 127 -7.96 -21.19 6.05
N LYS A 128 -8.43 -20.31 6.94
CA LYS A 128 -8.25 -20.46 8.42
C LYS A 128 -9.53 -20.77 9.18
N ALA A 129 -10.67 -20.96 8.52
CA ALA A 129 -11.92 -21.28 9.18
C ALA A 129 -11.76 -22.47 10.17
N PRO A 130 -12.31 -22.40 11.39
CA PRO A 130 -13.24 -21.37 11.87
C PRO A 130 -12.58 -20.11 12.45
N ALA A 131 -11.24 -20.02 12.52
CA ALA A 131 -10.56 -18.78 12.92
C ALA A 131 -10.79 -17.70 11.85
N TYR A 132 -11.11 -16.48 12.30
CA TYR A 132 -11.52 -15.40 11.39
C TYR A 132 -11.09 -14.00 11.82
N LYS A 133 -10.61 -13.84 13.06
CA LYS A 133 -10.23 -12.54 13.60
C LYS A 133 -8.91 -12.09 13.00
N VAL A 134 -8.77 -10.80 12.73
CA VAL A 134 -7.55 -10.20 12.19
C VAL A 134 -7.06 -9.11 13.13
N ILE A 135 -5.77 -9.16 13.47
CA ILE A 135 -5.10 -8.10 14.22
C ILE A 135 -4.56 -7.09 13.20
N SER A 136 -5.02 -5.84 13.28
CA SER A 136 -4.39 -4.68 12.65
C SER A 136 -3.66 -3.86 13.73
N ARG A 137 -3.16 -2.67 13.40
CA ARG A 137 -2.49 -1.76 14.34
C ARG A 137 -3.20 -0.42 14.40
N TYR A 138 -3.09 0.27 15.54
CA TYR A 138 -3.42 1.69 15.59
C TYR A 138 -2.60 2.48 14.54
N HIS A 139 -3.04 3.67 14.15
CA HIS A 139 -2.41 4.48 13.08
C HIS A 139 -2.30 3.83 11.68
N SER A 140 -2.69 2.57 11.48
CA SER A 140 -2.63 1.94 10.16
C SER A 140 -3.62 2.55 9.17
N PHE A 141 -3.34 2.40 7.87
CA PHE A 141 -4.31 2.64 6.80
C PHE A 141 -4.28 1.54 5.74
N HIS A 142 -5.43 0.89 5.56
CA HIS A 142 -5.58 -0.26 4.67
C HIS A 142 -6.69 -0.09 3.63
N GLY A 143 -7.10 1.16 3.36
CA GLY A 143 -8.08 1.50 2.32
C GLY A 143 -9.44 1.92 2.86
N ALA A 144 -10.43 1.97 1.97
CA ALA A 144 -11.73 2.62 2.20
C ALA A 144 -12.97 1.76 1.84
N THR A 145 -12.78 0.49 1.48
CA THR A 145 -13.85 -0.53 1.48
C THR A 145 -14.26 -0.87 2.92
N PRO A 146 -15.37 -1.59 3.17
CA PRO A 146 -15.71 -2.03 4.53
C PRO A 146 -14.57 -2.82 5.19
N THR A 147 -13.86 -3.65 4.43
CA THR A 147 -12.65 -4.37 4.89
C THR A 147 -11.50 -3.41 5.17
N GLY A 148 -11.15 -2.54 4.21
CA GLY A 148 -10.05 -1.59 4.38
C GLY A 148 -10.27 -0.62 5.54
N MET A 149 -11.51 -0.17 5.75
CA MET A 149 -11.89 0.66 6.90
C MET A 149 -11.88 -0.12 8.22
N ALA A 150 -12.29 -1.38 8.22
CA ALA A 150 -12.19 -2.23 9.40
C ALA A 150 -10.73 -2.45 9.81
N PHE A 151 -9.82 -2.60 8.85
CA PHE A 151 -8.39 -2.70 9.12
C PHE A 151 -7.74 -1.37 9.49
N THR A 152 -8.30 -0.21 9.10
CA THR A 152 -7.69 1.10 9.32
C THR A 152 -7.73 1.53 10.80
N GLY A 153 -6.55 1.74 11.40
CA GLY A 153 -6.40 2.07 12.81
C GLY A 153 -6.42 3.56 13.15
N ASP A 154 -6.67 4.43 12.18
CA ASP A 154 -6.67 5.89 12.36
C ASP A 154 -8.09 6.48 12.55
N PRO A 155 -8.21 7.78 12.89
CA PRO A 155 -9.49 8.43 13.19
C PRO A 155 -10.53 8.41 12.06
N ARG A 156 -10.14 8.10 10.81
CA ARG A 156 -11.11 7.97 9.70
C ARG A 156 -12.02 6.77 9.90
N ARG A 157 -11.61 5.77 10.68
CA ARG A 157 -12.44 4.61 11.03
C ARG A 157 -13.66 4.98 11.88
N TRP A 158 -13.52 5.88 12.86
CA TRP A 158 -14.58 6.18 13.83
C TRP A 158 -15.95 6.58 13.21
N PRO A 159 -16.02 7.53 12.24
CA PRO A 159 -17.30 7.85 11.61
C PRO A 159 -17.85 6.72 10.73
N VAL A 160 -17.01 5.81 10.27
CA VAL A 160 -17.41 4.66 9.45
C VAL A 160 -17.99 3.53 10.30
N GLU A 161 -17.43 3.32 11.50
CA GLU A 161 -17.96 2.39 12.49
C GLU A 161 -19.34 2.78 13.00
N SER A 162 -19.59 4.08 13.21
CA SER A 162 -20.88 4.56 13.71
C SER A 162 -22.04 4.27 12.74
N VAL A 163 -21.73 4.14 11.44
CA VAL A 163 -22.69 3.76 10.38
C VAL A 163 -22.61 2.28 10.00
N ARG A 164 -21.84 1.47 10.75
CA ARG A 164 -21.68 0.01 10.54
C ARG A 164 -21.15 -0.35 9.15
N TYR A 165 -20.27 0.48 8.57
CA TYR A 165 -19.61 0.22 7.29
C TYR A 165 -18.22 -0.40 7.51
N THR A 166 -18.17 -1.47 8.29
CA THR A 166 -16.95 -2.23 8.59
C THR A 166 -17.29 -3.73 8.62
N VAL A 167 -16.27 -4.58 8.62
CA VAL A 167 -16.43 -6.02 8.86
C VAL A 167 -16.11 -6.35 10.31
N ASP A 168 -16.81 -7.34 10.87
CA ASP A 168 -16.57 -7.82 12.24
C ASP A 168 -15.24 -8.55 12.40
N GLY A 169 -14.77 -8.75 13.63
CA GLY A 169 -13.59 -9.57 13.91
C GLY A 169 -12.26 -8.91 13.59
N VAL A 170 -12.17 -7.59 13.67
CA VAL A 170 -10.89 -6.87 13.57
C VAL A 170 -10.54 -6.25 14.91
N LEU A 171 -9.28 -6.42 15.31
CA LEU A 171 -8.73 -5.91 16.57
C LEU A 171 -7.51 -5.04 16.28
N PHE A 172 -7.11 -4.21 17.24
CA PHE A 172 -6.01 -3.26 17.05
C PHE A 172 -4.94 -3.43 18.12
N ALA A 173 -3.72 -3.69 17.66
CA ALA A 173 -2.53 -3.75 18.47
C ALA A 173 -1.78 -2.39 18.52
N PRO A 174 -0.97 -2.16 19.57
CA PRO A 174 -0.10 -0.99 19.66
C PRO A 174 0.95 -0.93 18.54
N ASP A 175 1.27 0.29 18.11
CA ASP A 175 2.32 0.56 17.11
C ASP A 175 3.73 0.38 17.68
N ALA A 176 4.67 0.11 16.77
CA ALA A 176 6.11 0.23 17.01
C ALA A 176 6.59 1.70 16.95
N TYR A 177 5.87 2.62 17.59
CA TYR A 177 6.15 4.06 17.53
C TYR A 177 6.98 4.52 18.72
N CYS A 178 8.32 4.43 18.62
CA CYS A 178 9.23 4.75 19.73
C CYS A 178 9.04 6.16 20.31
N TYR A 179 8.90 7.18 19.46
CA TYR A 179 8.75 8.57 19.92
C TYR A 179 7.44 8.84 20.69
N ARG A 180 6.39 8.06 20.42
CA ARG A 180 5.12 8.10 21.17
C ARG A 180 4.75 6.71 21.68
N CYS A 181 5.71 6.06 22.33
CA CYS A 181 5.59 4.67 22.76
C CYS A 181 4.33 4.48 23.62
N PRO A 182 3.39 3.59 23.22
CA PRO A 182 2.14 3.39 23.96
C PRO A 182 2.36 2.75 25.33
N PHE A 183 3.55 2.19 25.57
CA PHE A 183 3.94 1.59 26.84
C PHE A 183 4.79 2.52 27.71
N ALA A 184 5.07 3.75 27.27
CA ALA A 184 5.98 4.69 27.92
C ALA A 184 7.38 4.07 28.21
N LEU A 185 7.84 3.21 27.30
CA LEU A 185 9.16 2.58 27.35
C LEU A 185 10.09 3.16 26.27
N GLU A 186 11.40 3.09 26.52
CA GLU A 186 12.43 3.60 25.62
C GLU A 186 13.15 2.45 24.89
N TYR A 187 13.38 2.61 23.59
CA TYR A 187 14.20 1.70 22.77
C TYR A 187 15.69 2.08 22.92
N PRO A 188 16.63 1.13 23.05
CA PRO A 188 16.47 -0.33 22.89
C PRO A 188 16.08 -1.09 24.17
N GLY A 189 15.97 -0.44 25.33
CA GLY A 189 15.74 -1.10 26.63
C GLY A 189 14.39 -1.79 26.80
N CYS A 190 13.39 -1.45 25.98
CA CYS A 190 12.02 -1.95 26.08
C CYS A 190 11.83 -3.42 25.65
N GLN A 191 12.88 -4.09 25.14
CA GLN A 191 12.83 -5.46 24.61
C GLN A 191 11.71 -5.66 23.57
N ILE A 192 11.42 -4.61 22.79
CA ILE A 192 10.36 -4.57 21.77
C ILE A 192 9.00 -4.99 22.36
N GLN A 193 8.64 -4.39 23.50
CA GLN A 193 7.37 -4.66 24.19
C GLN A 193 6.14 -4.61 23.26
N CYS A 194 6.15 -3.72 22.25
CA CYS A 194 5.09 -3.63 21.25
C CYS A 194 4.91 -4.92 20.42
N ALA A 195 5.98 -5.64 20.10
CA ALA A 195 5.87 -6.94 19.43
C ALA A 195 5.51 -8.04 20.44
N ARG A 196 6.14 -8.05 21.63
CA ARG A 196 5.85 -9.05 22.67
C ARG A 196 4.39 -9.09 23.10
N TYR A 197 3.73 -7.93 23.15
CA TYR A 197 2.32 -7.82 23.50
C TYR A 197 1.40 -8.53 22.49
N LEU A 198 1.82 -8.70 21.24
CA LEU A 198 1.04 -9.42 20.22
C LEU A 198 0.87 -10.89 20.58
N ASP A 199 1.89 -11.54 21.13
CA ASP A 199 1.80 -12.95 21.55
C ASP A 199 0.76 -13.13 22.67
N TYR A 200 0.76 -12.22 23.65
CA TYR A 200 -0.28 -12.17 24.68
C TYR A 200 -1.67 -11.97 24.06
N MET A 201 -1.82 -10.98 23.18
CA MET A 201 -3.09 -10.68 22.53
C MET A 201 -3.63 -11.86 21.71
N ILE A 202 -2.77 -12.56 20.97
CA ILE A 202 -3.17 -13.73 20.17
C ILE A 202 -3.69 -14.86 21.07
N LYS A 203 -2.98 -15.13 22.18
CA LYS A 203 -3.31 -16.22 23.10
C LYS A 203 -4.60 -15.97 23.89
N GLU A 204 -4.82 -14.75 24.35
CA GLU A 204 -6.01 -14.42 25.15
C GLU A 204 -7.28 -14.25 24.31
N GLU A 205 -7.16 -13.76 23.08
CA GLU A 205 -8.33 -13.45 22.25
C GLU A 205 -8.95 -14.70 21.59
N GLY A 206 -8.11 -15.68 21.23
CA GLY A 206 -8.49 -16.86 20.45
C GLY A 206 -9.05 -16.55 19.05
N ASN A 207 -9.14 -17.56 18.18
CA ASN A 207 -9.69 -17.43 16.82
C ASN A 207 -9.02 -16.36 15.93
N ILE A 208 -7.77 -15.97 16.23
CA ILE A 208 -6.97 -15.11 15.36
C ILE A 208 -6.52 -15.92 14.14
N ALA A 209 -6.85 -15.43 12.95
CA ALA A 209 -6.48 -16.03 11.68
C ALA A 209 -5.25 -15.34 11.05
N ALA A 210 -5.14 -14.02 11.22
CA ALA A 210 -4.07 -13.24 10.61
C ALA A 210 -3.72 -11.97 11.40
N MET A 211 -2.54 -11.42 11.11
CA MET A 211 -2.15 -10.06 11.42
C MET A 211 -1.85 -9.31 10.13
N ILE A 212 -2.40 -8.11 9.95
CA ILE A 212 -2.09 -7.23 8.83
C ILE A 212 -1.23 -6.04 9.28
N VAL A 213 -0.16 -5.76 8.53
CA VAL A 213 0.79 -4.69 8.83
C VAL A 213 1.21 -3.95 7.57
N GLU A 214 1.27 -2.62 7.64
CA GLU A 214 2.18 -1.86 6.78
C GLU A 214 3.61 -2.06 7.30
N PRO A 215 4.62 -2.40 6.47
CA PRO A 215 6.00 -2.47 6.93
C PRO A 215 6.47 -1.16 7.58
N ILE A 216 6.09 -0.03 6.99
CA ILE A 216 6.24 1.30 7.55
C ILE A 216 4.88 1.99 7.45
N VAL A 217 4.33 2.41 8.58
CA VAL A 217 3.03 3.11 8.58
C VAL A 217 3.16 4.38 7.76
N GLY A 218 2.43 4.47 6.65
CA GLY A 218 2.55 5.57 5.72
C GLY A 218 1.81 6.80 6.20
N THR A 219 0.50 6.84 5.98
CA THR A 219 -0.39 8.00 6.11
C THR A 219 -0.28 8.71 7.46
N ASN A 220 -0.16 7.93 8.54
CA ASN A 220 -0.32 8.44 9.90
C ASN A 220 0.99 8.59 10.67
N GLY A 221 2.11 8.77 9.96
CA GLY A 221 3.31 9.32 10.61
C GLY A 221 4.64 8.72 10.22
N ARG A 222 4.77 7.99 9.11
CA ARG A 222 6.05 7.39 8.66
C ARG A 222 6.74 6.62 9.79
N ILE A 223 5.99 5.73 10.44
CA ILE A 223 6.45 5.03 11.64
C ILE A 223 7.33 3.86 11.20
N VAL A 224 8.64 4.04 11.32
CA VAL A 224 9.65 3.02 11.02
C VAL A 224 9.84 2.15 12.27
N PRO A 225 9.56 0.85 12.20
CA PRO A 225 9.75 -0.03 13.35
C PRO A 225 11.23 -0.33 13.60
N PRO A 226 11.62 -0.66 14.86
CA PRO A 226 12.96 -1.14 15.15
C PRO A 226 13.34 -2.39 14.32
N PRO A 227 14.64 -2.63 14.06
CA PRO A 227 15.10 -3.78 13.27
C PRO A 227 14.62 -5.15 13.78
N GLU A 228 14.41 -5.29 15.08
CA GLU A 228 14.01 -6.56 15.71
C GLU A 228 12.49 -6.80 15.66
N TYR A 229 11.69 -5.77 15.33
CA TYR A 229 10.23 -5.84 15.41
C TYR A 229 9.63 -6.91 14.49
N PHE A 230 9.84 -6.83 13.18
CA PHE A 230 9.24 -7.80 12.27
C PHE A 230 9.79 -9.23 12.42
N PRO A 231 11.09 -9.46 12.66
CA PRO A 231 11.57 -10.79 12.99
C PRO A 231 10.84 -11.40 14.21
N MET A 232 10.56 -10.58 15.24
CA MET A 232 9.79 -11.01 16.39
C MET A 232 8.31 -11.26 16.04
N VAL A 233 7.67 -10.37 15.27
CA VAL A 233 6.27 -10.55 14.82
C VAL A 233 6.12 -11.83 14.01
N ARG A 234 7.01 -12.09 13.06
CA ARG A 234 7.00 -13.31 12.23
C ARG A 234 7.06 -14.56 13.09
N LYS A 235 8.02 -14.60 14.03
CA LYS A 235 8.17 -15.71 14.97
C LYS A 235 6.90 -15.92 15.80
N ILE A 236 6.30 -14.85 16.32
CA ILE A 236 5.05 -14.92 17.08
C ILE A 236 3.91 -15.47 16.22
N CYS A 237 3.78 -15.02 14.97
CA CYS A 237 2.78 -15.52 14.04
C CYS A 237 2.97 -17.03 13.77
N ASP A 238 4.21 -17.48 13.56
CA ASP A 238 4.53 -18.88 13.32
C ASP A 238 4.22 -19.78 14.52
N GLU A 239 4.62 -19.36 15.72
CA GLU A 239 4.37 -20.10 16.98
C GLU A 239 2.87 -20.24 17.30
N ASN A 240 2.03 -19.33 16.80
CA ASN A 240 0.59 -19.32 17.04
C ASN A 240 -0.25 -19.73 15.82
N GLY A 241 0.37 -20.12 14.69
CA GLY A 241 -0.35 -20.53 13.47
C GLY A 241 -1.15 -19.40 12.78
N VAL A 242 -0.79 -18.15 13.05
CA VAL A 242 -1.41 -16.92 12.53
C VAL A 242 -0.72 -16.51 11.23
N LEU A 243 -1.48 -16.12 10.19
CA LEU A 243 -0.90 -15.61 8.95
C LEU A 243 -0.39 -14.17 9.13
N LEU A 244 0.73 -13.83 8.48
CA LEU A 244 1.19 -12.45 8.37
C LEU A 244 0.81 -11.89 6.99
N ILE A 245 0.12 -10.76 6.98
CA ILE A 245 -0.20 -10.00 5.77
C ILE A 245 0.65 -8.73 5.76
N ALA A 246 1.49 -8.55 4.74
CA ALA A 246 2.20 -7.30 4.52
C ALA A 246 1.44 -6.43 3.51
N ASP A 247 0.91 -5.30 3.96
CA ASP A 247 0.38 -4.24 3.11
C ASP A 247 1.53 -3.36 2.62
N GLU A 248 2.03 -3.71 1.45
CA GLU A 248 3.10 -3.03 0.72
C GLU A 248 2.55 -2.05 -0.33
N VAL A 249 1.32 -1.57 -0.16
CA VAL A 249 0.70 -0.61 -1.09
C VAL A 249 1.52 0.68 -1.17
N MET A 250 2.10 1.14 -0.05
CA MET A 250 2.94 2.35 -0.01
C MET A 250 4.43 2.07 -0.02
N THR A 251 4.86 1.01 0.67
CA THR A 251 6.26 0.73 0.93
C THR A 251 6.94 -0.08 -0.17
N GLY A 252 6.15 -0.74 -1.02
CA GLY A 252 6.66 -1.49 -2.15
C GLY A 252 7.14 -0.62 -3.31
N TRP A 253 7.59 -1.29 -4.38
CA TRP A 253 8.04 -0.69 -5.62
C TRP A 253 9.24 0.24 -5.44
N PHE A 254 10.26 -0.27 -4.75
CA PHE A 254 11.57 0.39 -4.56
C PHE A 254 11.53 1.68 -3.73
N ARG A 255 10.39 1.99 -3.09
CA ARG A 255 10.24 3.18 -2.24
C ARG A 255 11.26 3.24 -1.11
N THR A 256 11.59 2.10 -0.52
CA THR A 256 12.54 1.99 0.61
C THR A 256 13.94 1.58 0.17
N GLY A 257 14.21 1.54 -1.14
CA GLY A 257 15.44 1.01 -1.71
C GLY A 257 15.43 -0.51 -1.96
N HIS A 258 14.43 -1.22 -1.44
CA HIS A 258 14.14 -2.62 -1.76
C HIS A 258 12.86 -2.74 -2.59
N ALA A 259 12.72 -3.79 -3.40
CA ALA A 259 11.51 -4.00 -4.18
C ALA A 259 10.25 -3.97 -3.29
N PHE A 260 10.34 -4.60 -2.13
CA PHE A 260 9.34 -4.55 -1.06
C PHE A 260 10.05 -4.33 0.28
N ALA A 261 9.45 -3.53 1.17
CA ALA A 261 10.11 -3.11 2.39
C ALA A 261 10.33 -4.23 3.41
N MET A 262 9.50 -5.28 3.42
CA MET A 262 9.70 -6.45 4.29
C MET A 262 11.08 -7.10 4.12
N ASP A 263 11.71 -6.97 2.94
CA ASP A 263 13.07 -7.47 2.67
C ASP A 263 14.13 -6.81 3.57
N ILE A 264 13.89 -5.58 4.05
CA ILE A 264 14.80 -4.87 4.95
C ILE A 264 14.99 -5.64 6.27
N TRP A 265 13.95 -6.36 6.68
CA TRP A 265 13.92 -7.14 7.91
C TRP A 265 14.10 -8.64 7.67
N ASP A 266 14.30 -9.08 6.42
CA ASP A 266 14.36 -10.49 6.02
C ASP A 266 13.15 -11.30 6.51
N VAL A 267 11.95 -10.72 6.40
CA VAL A 267 10.70 -11.37 6.83
C VAL A 267 9.81 -11.63 5.63
N GLN A 268 9.39 -12.88 5.47
CA GLN A 268 8.42 -13.29 4.45
C GLN A 268 7.00 -13.31 5.03
N PRO A 269 6.07 -12.52 4.47
CA PRO A 269 4.67 -12.62 4.83
C PRO A 269 4.02 -13.83 4.13
N ASP A 270 2.85 -14.24 4.61
CA ASP A 270 2.04 -15.28 3.99
C ASP A 270 1.21 -14.75 2.82
N ILE A 271 0.77 -13.50 2.95
CA ILE A 271 0.07 -12.74 1.92
C ILE A 271 0.72 -11.36 1.85
N MET A 272 0.88 -10.83 0.64
CA MET A 272 1.24 -9.43 0.43
C MET A 272 0.18 -8.75 -0.41
N THR A 273 -0.17 -7.52 -0.05
CA THR A 273 -1.01 -6.64 -0.87
C THR A 273 -0.19 -5.46 -1.36
N THR A 274 -0.36 -5.08 -2.62
CA THR A 274 0.32 -3.91 -3.18
C THR A 274 -0.50 -3.25 -4.30
N ALA A 275 -0.18 -2.01 -4.64
CA ALA A 275 -0.86 -1.18 -5.64
C ALA A 275 0.07 -0.02 -6.02
N LYS A 276 -0.48 1.19 -6.26
CA LYS A 276 0.24 2.47 -6.35
C LYS A 276 1.49 2.42 -7.26
N GLY A 277 2.66 2.20 -6.69
CA GLY A 277 3.93 2.08 -7.42
C GLY A 277 3.92 1.00 -8.50
N ALA A 278 3.02 0.02 -8.42
CA ALA A 278 2.86 -1.06 -9.41
C ALA A 278 2.80 -0.58 -10.85
N THR A 279 2.09 0.53 -11.05
CA THR A 279 1.91 1.15 -12.35
C THR A 279 2.42 2.59 -12.34
N SER A 280 3.11 2.99 -11.26
CA SER A 280 3.41 4.39 -10.92
C SER A 280 2.19 5.31 -11.06
N ALA A 281 1.00 4.80 -10.70
CA ALA A 281 -0.31 5.45 -10.85
C ALA A 281 -0.77 5.79 -12.28
N TYR A 282 -0.13 5.26 -13.33
CA TYR A 282 -0.58 5.47 -14.70
C TYR A 282 -1.88 4.73 -15.02
N THR A 283 -2.11 3.59 -14.38
CA THR A 283 -3.36 2.83 -14.45
C THR A 283 -3.75 2.30 -13.07
N PRO A 284 -5.06 2.12 -12.76
CA PRO A 284 -5.49 1.52 -11.49
C PRO A 284 -5.13 0.04 -11.45
N LEU A 285 -4.38 -0.38 -10.44
CA LEU A 285 -4.03 -1.79 -10.22
C LEU A 285 -3.87 -2.05 -8.72
N GLY A 286 -4.49 -3.13 -8.25
CA GLY A 286 -4.22 -3.78 -6.98
C GLY A 286 -3.72 -5.20 -7.21
N ILE A 287 -2.86 -5.69 -6.33
CA ILE A 287 -2.28 -7.01 -6.41
C ILE A 287 -2.34 -7.63 -5.03
N THR A 288 -2.98 -8.79 -4.93
CA THR A 288 -2.86 -9.70 -3.78
C THR A 288 -2.00 -10.86 -4.22
N VAL A 289 -0.96 -11.19 -3.47
CA VAL A 289 -0.13 -12.36 -3.73
C VAL A 289 -0.06 -13.20 -2.46
N ALA A 290 -0.25 -14.51 -2.61
CA ALA A 290 -0.21 -15.46 -1.52
C ALA A 290 0.94 -16.46 -1.71
N ASN A 291 1.45 -16.97 -0.60
CA ASN A 291 2.37 -18.09 -0.61
C ASN A 291 1.62 -19.40 -0.85
N LYS A 292 2.40 -20.46 -1.13
CA LYS A 292 1.86 -21.81 -1.32
C LYS A 292 0.98 -22.29 -0.14
N GLY A 293 1.36 -21.97 1.10
CA GLY A 293 0.62 -22.40 2.30
C GLY A 293 -0.82 -21.88 2.37
N VAL A 294 -1.09 -20.70 1.80
CA VAL A 294 -2.44 -20.15 1.66
C VAL A 294 -3.07 -20.57 0.34
N ALA A 295 -2.30 -20.54 -0.76
CA ALA A 295 -2.79 -20.81 -2.11
C ALA A 295 -3.31 -22.26 -2.27
N ASP A 296 -2.65 -23.23 -1.64
CA ASP A 296 -2.99 -24.66 -1.76
C ASP A 296 -4.42 -24.97 -1.30
N PHE A 297 -4.96 -24.19 -0.36
CA PHE A 297 -6.36 -24.34 0.06
C PHE A 297 -7.32 -24.16 -1.14
N PHE A 298 -7.00 -23.28 -2.08
CA PHE A 298 -7.84 -22.94 -3.23
C PHE A 298 -7.64 -23.84 -4.45
N GLU A 299 -6.78 -24.85 -4.36
CA GLU A 299 -6.67 -25.87 -5.43
C GLU A 299 -7.91 -26.77 -5.43
N ASP A 300 -8.44 -27.09 -4.24
CA ASP A 300 -9.63 -27.93 -4.07
C ASP A 300 -10.89 -27.15 -3.61
N ASN A 301 -10.74 -25.90 -3.15
CA ASN A 301 -11.84 -25.10 -2.62
C ASN A 301 -12.12 -23.87 -3.49
N PHE A 302 -13.41 -23.54 -3.65
CA PHE A 302 -13.82 -22.37 -4.41
C PHE A 302 -13.32 -21.07 -3.77
N PHE A 303 -12.53 -20.30 -4.52
CA PHE A 303 -12.14 -18.95 -4.13
C PHE A 303 -13.34 -18.01 -4.31
N CYS A 304 -13.97 -17.58 -3.20
CA CYS A 304 -15.22 -16.80 -3.25
C CYS A 304 -14.98 -15.30 -3.48
N HIS A 305 -14.16 -14.99 -4.48
CA HIS A 305 -13.76 -13.64 -4.83
C HIS A 305 -13.55 -13.48 -6.34
N GLY A 306 -13.89 -12.32 -6.88
CA GLY A 306 -13.76 -12.02 -8.30
C GLY A 306 -14.26 -10.61 -8.63
N HIS A 307 -13.79 -10.06 -9.74
CA HIS A 307 -14.14 -8.71 -10.22
C HIS A 307 -14.32 -8.73 -11.72
N THR A 308 -15.21 -7.91 -12.27
CA THR A 308 -15.33 -7.70 -13.73
C THR A 308 -14.00 -7.27 -14.36
N TYR A 309 -13.23 -6.43 -13.66
CA TYR A 309 -11.93 -5.93 -14.13
C TYR A 309 -10.74 -6.69 -13.54
N ALA A 310 -10.95 -7.88 -12.98
CA ALA A 310 -9.83 -8.72 -12.58
C ALA A 310 -8.96 -9.01 -13.81
N TYR A 311 -7.63 -8.95 -13.64
CA TYR A 311 -6.66 -9.17 -14.72
C TYR A 311 -6.81 -8.22 -15.92
N HIS A 312 -7.32 -7.00 -15.73
CA HIS A 312 -7.53 -6.04 -16.82
C HIS A 312 -6.23 -5.75 -17.60
N ALA A 313 -6.23 -6.02 -18.91
CA ALA A 313 -5.02 -5.94 -19.75
C ALA A 313 -4.33 -4.57 -19.71
N MET A 314 -5.11 -3.47 -19.84
CA MET A 314 -4.57 -2.12 -19.66
C MET A 314 -3.94 -1.87 -18.28
N ALA A 315 -4.54 -2.37 -17.20
CA ALA A 315 -4.03 -2.20 -15.85
C ALA A 315 -2.70 -2.93 -15.64
N LEU A 316 -2.54 -4.11 -16.26
CA LEU A 316 -1.32 -4.91 -16.18
C LEU A 316 -0.20 -4.40 -17.10
N SER A 317 -0.55 -3.72 -18.20
CA SER A 317 0.42 -3.29 -19.22
C SER A 317 1.62 -2.47 -18.72
N PRO A 318 1.50 -1.60 -17.70
CA PRO A 318 2.66 -0.89 -17.18
C PRO A 318 3.61 -1.76 -16.37
N VAL A 319 3.17 -2.90 -15.83
CA VAL A 319 3.88 -3.61 -14.76
C VAL A 319 5.28 -4.06 -15.18
N PRO A 320 5.48 -4.76 -16.33
CA PRO A 320 6.83 -5.15 -16.76
C PRO A 320 7.74 -3.94 -16.97
N THR A 321 7.23 -2.90 -17.62
CA THR A 321 7.99 -1.68 -17.93
C THR A 321 8.32 -0.88 -16.67
N ALA A 322 7.41 -0.80 -15.71
CA ALA A 322 7.65 -0.14 -14.42
C ALA A 322 8.77 -0.83 -13.66
N ILE A 323 8.77 -2.15 -13.60
CA ILE A 323 9.85 -2.94 -12.96
C ILE A 323 11.20 -2.68 -13.63
N ALA A 324 11.25 -2.65 -14.96
CA ALA A 324 12.47 -2.35 -15.70
C ALA A 324 12.97 -0.92 -15.42
N GLU A 325 12.08 0.07 -15.41
CA GLU A 325 12.42 1.46 -15.10
C GLU A 325 12.90 1.63 -13.65
N TYR A 326 12.27 0.95 -12.68
CA TYR A 326 12.74 0.97 -11.29
C TYR A 326 14.15 0.39 -11.17
N ARG A 327 14.42 -0.78 -11.78
CA ARG A 327 15.77 -1.37 -11.78
C ARG A 327 16.80 -0.42 -12.36
N ARG A 328 16.51 0.15 -13.54
CA ARG A 328 17.39 1.13 -14.20
C ARG A 328 17.71 2.32 -13.30
N ILE A 329 16.70 2.86 -12.60
CA ILE A 329 16.88 4.00 -11.69
C ILE A 329 17.68 3.57 -10.44
N MET A 330 17.38 2.42 -9.85
CA MET A 330 18.09 1.90 -8.68
C MET A 330 19.57 1.59 -8.96
N GLU A 331 19.86 1.02 -10.13
CA GLU A 331 21.23 0.72 -10.60
C GLU A 331 22.04 1.99 -10.86
N SER A 332 21.40 3.12 -11.17
CA SER A 332 22.09 4.40 -11.35
C SER A 332 22.73 4.93 -10.06
N GLY A 333 22.35 4.41 -8.90
CA GLY A 333 22.79 4.88 -7.59
C GLY A 333 22.18 6.22 -7.17
N LEU A 334 21.31 6.82 -7.99
CA LEU A 334 20.69 8.11 -7.71
C LEU A 334 19.74 8.07 -6.50
N PRO A 335 18.80 7.10 -6.38
CA PRO A 335 17.92 7.02 -5.22
C PRO A 335 18.67 6.94 -3.89
N GLN A 336 19.74 6.14 -3.82
CA GLN A 336 20.55 5.95 -2.61
C GLN A 336 21.27 7.24 -2.22
N LYS A 337 21.83 7.96 -3.20
CA LYS A 337 22.45 9.28 -2.96
C LYS A 337 21.44 10.32 -2.49
N VAL A 338 20.26 10.36 -3.11
CA VAL A 338 19.18 11.32 -2.76
C VAL A 338 18.59 10.99 -1.40
N SER A 339 18.35 9.72 -1.08
CA SER A 339 17.89 9.27 0.24
C SER A 339 18.84 9.74 1.35
N GLN A 340 20.14 9.48 1.19
CA GLN A 340 21.13 9.92 2.17
C GLN A 340 21.20 11.44 2.30
N HIS A 341 21.08 12.16 1.18
CA HIS A 341 21.02 13.62 1.19
C HIS A 341 19.78 14.11 1.95
N LEU A 342 18.59 13.62 1.62
CA LEU A 342 17.33 13.99 2.26
C LEU A 342 17.37 13.71 3.77
N LYS A 343 17.86 12.55 4.17
CA LYS A 343 18.05 12.19 5.59
C LYS A 343 18.89 13.26 6.30
N ASN A 344 20.06 13.60 5.76
CA ASN A 344 20.94 14.61 6.36
C ASN A 344 20.24 15.98 6.46
N ARG A 345 19.55 16.42 5.40
CA ARG A 345 18.81 17.70 5.39
C ARG A 345 17.68 17.74 6.41
N LEU A 346 17.00 16.62 6.65
CA LEU A 346 15.93 16.55 7.64
C LEU A 346 16.46 16.63 9.07
N TYR A 347 17.58 15.97 9.39
CA TYR A 347 18.22 16.11 10.70
C TYR A 347 18.77 17.53 10.93
N GLU A 348 19.42 18.13 9.93
CA GLU A 348 19.85 19.53 10.01
C GLU A 348 18.68 20.50 10.25
N LEU A 349 17.50 20.21 9.70
CA LEU A 349 16.31 21.03 9.91
C LEU A 349 15.79 20.89 11.34
N ALA A 350 15.82 19.68 11.90
CA ALA A 350 15.43 19.43 13.28
C ALA A 350 16.33 20.16 14.29
N ASP A 351 17.64 20.13 14.07
CA ASP A 351 18.60 20.86 14.91
C ASP A 351 18.34 22.37 14.95
N LYS A 352 17.75 22.92 13.88
CA LYS A 352 17.50 24.35 13.71
C LYS A 352 16.10 24.79 14.13
N HIS A 353 15.12 23.89 14.24
CA HIS A 353 13.72 24.26 14.36
C HIS A 353 13.06 23.65 15.60
N PRO A 354 12.71 24.46 16.63
CA PRO A 354 12.20 23.96 17.91
C PRO A 354 10.85 23.23 17.82
N CYS A 355 10.11 23.40 16.72
CA CYS A 355 8.86 22.68 16.47
C CYS A 355 9.05 21.21 16.03
N ILE A 356 10.27 20.77 15.71
CA ILE A 356 10.52 19.39 15.29
C ILE A 356 10.88 18.56 16.51
N GLY A 357 9.96 17.68 16.90
CA GLY A 357 10.16 16.76 18.02
C GLY A 357 10.81 15.42 17.64
N ASP A 358 10.67 14.98 16.39
CA ASP A 358 11.23 13.72 15.90
C ASP A 358 11.44 13.75 14.38
N VAL A 359 12.51 13.10 13.92
CA VAL A 359 12.85 12.91 12.50
C VAL A 359 13.00 11.42 12.24
N ARG A 360 12.23 10.93 11.28
CA ARG A 360 12.19 9.51 10.92
C ARG A 360 11.84 9.32 9.45
N GLY A 361 12.25 8.18 8.91
CA GLY A 361 12.01 7.78 7.53
C GLY A 361 13.00 6.70 7.10
N LEU A 362 12.65 5.98 6.04
CA LEU A 362 13.47 4.98 5.39
C LEU A 362 13.21 5.03 3.88
N GLY A 363 14.26 4.98 3.07
CA GLY A 363 14.20 5.15 1.62
C GLY A 363 14.62 6.52 1.12
#